data_AF-A0A554KYL3-F1
#
_entry.id   AF-A0A554KYL3-F1
#
_cell.length_a   1.000
_cell.length_b   1.000
_cell.length_c   1.000
_cell.angle_alpha   90.00
_cell.angle_beta   90.00
_cell.angle_gamma   90.00
#
_symmetry.space_group_name_H-M   'P 1'
#
loop_
_entity.id
_entity.type
_entity.pdbx_description
1 polymer ?
#
loop_
_entity_poly.entity_id
_entity_poly.type
_entity_poly.pdbx_seq_one_letter_code
_entity_poly.pdbx_strand_id
1 'polypeptide(L)' 'MILGGGEIVDSVAPVSLAVTGDVLLARSVNAKMVEIGDFTYPWAGVAEKLRQADIIFINLETPLVKDCKPTTEGMKFWA' A
#
# COMPACT_ATOMS: atom_id res chain seq x y z
N MET A 1 -55.90 -10.30 -9.67
CA MET A 1 -54.90 -10.38 -8.59
C MET A 1 -53.61 -10.90 -9.21
N ILE A 2 -52.71 -10.00 -9.60
CA ILE A 2 -51.37 -10.36 -10.08
C ILE A 2 -50.43 -9.74 -9.05
N LEU A 3 -49.81 -10.57 -8.23
CA LEU A 3 -48.72 -10.14 -7.35
C LEU A 3 -47.45 -10.21 -8.21
N GLY A 4 -46.94 -9.03 -8.58
CA GLY A 4 -45.73 -8.88 -9.38
C GLY A 4 -44.52 -9.42 -8.64
N GLY A 5 -43.78 -10.31 -9.29
CA GLY A 5 -42.50 -10.81 -8.81
C GLY A 5 -41.47 -9.69 -8.81
N GLY A 6 -41.05 -9.28 -7.61
CA GLY A 6 -39.81 -8.54 -7.42
C GLY A 6 -38.69 -9.55 -7.20
N GLU A 7 -37.66 -9.50 -8.03
CA GLU A 7 -36.39 -10.17 -7.74
C GLU A 7 -35.81 -9.60 -6.44
N ILE A 8 -35.49 -10.50 -5.51
CA ILE A 8 -34.70 -10.16 -4.32
C ILE A 8 -33.25 -10.10 -4.81
N VAL A 9 -32.78 -8.89 -5.14
CA VAL A 9 -31.36 -8.67 -5.38
C VAL A 9 -30.70 -8.66 -4.00
N ASP A 10 -30.00 -9.73 -3.63
CA ASP A 10 -29.14 -9.72 -2.44
C ASP A 10 -28.19 -8.52 -2.57
N SER A 11 -28.37 -7.53 -1.71
CA SER A 11 -27.50 -6.37 -1.68
C SER A 11 -26.14 -6.82 -1.15
N VAL A 12 -25.18 -7.05 -2.06
CA VAL A 12 -23.80 -7.29 -1.68
C VAL A 12 -23.28 -6.02 -1.01
N ALA A 13 -22.68 -6.14 0.18
CA ALA A 13 -22.07 -5.02 0.86
C ALA A 13 -20.97 -4.40 -0.04
N PRO A 14 -20.89 -3.06 -0.15
CA PRO A 14 -19.87 -2.43 -0.98
C PRO A 14 -18.47 -2.72 -0.42
N VAL A 15 -17.52 -3.04 -1.30
CA VAL A 15 -16.10 -3.20 -0.97
C VAL A 15 -15.41 -1.84 -1.08
N SER A 16 -14.68 -1.45 -0.04
CA SER A 16 -13.96 -0.18 0.04
C SER A 16 -12.52 -0.30 -0.47
N LEU A 17 -12.09 0.70 -1.26
CA LEU A 17 -10.74 0.79 -1.82
C LEU A 17 -10.07 2.09 -1.37
N ALA A 18 -8.96 1.98 -0.65
CA ALA A 18 -8.05 3.08 -0.39
C ALA A 18 -7.01 3.16 -1.52
N VAL A 19 -7.01 4.26 -2.26
CA VAL A 19 -5.98 4.55 -3.28
C VAL A 19 -5.03 5.58 -2.72
N THR A 20 -3.73 5.28 -2.75
CA THR A 20 -2.68 6.21 -2.33
C THR A 20 -1.98 6.83 -3.54
N GLY A 21 -1.12 7.80 -3.27
CA GLY A 21 -0.15 8.29 -4.26
C GLY A 21 1.11 7.44 -4.27
N ASP A 22 2.16 8.07 -4.77
CA ASP A 22 3.50 7.52 -4.94
C ASP A 22 4.13 7.11 -3.62
N VAL A 23 4.64 5.89 -3.58
CA VAL A 23 5.40 5.32 -2.47
C VAL A 23 6.82 5.06 -2.96
N LEU A 24 7.77 5.79 -2.40
CA LEU A 24 9.19 5.64 -2.68
C LEU A 24 9.88 4.97 -1.49
N LEU A 25 10.23 3.68 -1.60
CA LEU A 25 10.90 2.92 -0.53
C LEU A 25 12.44 2.97 -0.62
N ALA A 26 13.00 3.81 -1.50
CA ALA A 26 14.44 3.89 -1.75
C ALA A 26 15.16 4.88 -0.80
N ARG A 27 16.49 4.89 -0.93
CA ARG A 27 17.40 5.84 -0.28
C ARG A 27 17.25 5.90 1.24
N SER A 28 16.89 7.06 1.79
CA SER A 28 16.75 7.30 3.23
C SER A 28 15.68 6.42 3.86
N VAL A 29 14.61 6.09 3.13
CA VAL A 29 13.56 5.20 3.63
C VAL A 29 14.11 3.77 3.79
N ASN A 30 14.76 3.22 2.75
CA ASN A 30 15.45 1.93 2.85
C ASN A 30 16.53 1.94 3.94
N ALA A 31 17.35 2.99 3.98
CA ALA A 31 18.40 3.11 4.99
C ALA A 31 17.84 3.09 6.41
N LYS A 32 16.72 3.81 6.64
CA LYS A 32 16.10 3.84 7.95
C LYS A 32 15.45 2.49 8.32
N MET A 33 14.74 1.85 7.39
CA MET A 33 14.16 0.52 7.60
C MET A 33 15.23 -0.53 7.96
N VAL A 34 16.37 -0.51 7.26
CA VAL A 34 17.49 -1.42 7.52
C VAL A 34 18.20 -1.10 8.84
N GLU A 35 18.45 0.18 9.13
CA GLU A 35 19.09 0.65 10.38
C GLU A 35 18.34 0.15 11.63
N ILE A 36 17.01 0.26 11.61
CA ILE A 36 16.17 -0.11 12.77
C ILE A 36 15.69 -1.56 12.73
N GLY A 37 15.93 -2.29 11.63
CA GLY A 37 15.48 -3.67 11.46
C GLY A 37 13.95 -3.83 11.34
N ASP A 38 13.24 -2.78 10.94
CA ASP A 38 11.78 -2.76 10.83
C ASP A 38 11.33 -2.15 9.49
N PHE A 39 10.84 -3.02 8.60
CA PHE A 39 10.29 -2.64 7.29
C PHE A 39 8.85 -2.14 7.35
N THR A 40 8.21 -2.22 8.53
CA THR A 40 6.87 -1.64 8.74
C THR A 40 6.93 -0.15 9.09
N TYR A 41 8.13 0.36 9.39
CA TYR A 41 8.38 1.74 9.80
C TYR A 41 7.70 2.82 8.96
N PRO A 42 7.72 2.79 7.60
CA PRO A 42 7.08 3.82 6.78
C PRO A 42 5.56 3.90 6.99
N TRP A 43 4.95 2.82 7.50
CA TRP A 43 3.51 2.68 7.62
C TRP A 43 2.98 3.00 9.01
N ALA A 44 3.84 3.04 10.04
CA ALA A 44 3.43 3.14 11.44
C ALA A 44 2.49 4.33 11.72
N GLY A 45 2.72 5.48 11.09
CA GLY A 45 1.89 6.68 11.25
C GLY A 45 0.58 6.70 10.47
N VAL A 46 0.39 5.78 9.51
CA VAL A 46 -0.78 5.75 8.61
C VAL A 46 -1.53 4.41 8.62
N ALA A 47 -1.02 3.40 9.33
CA ALA A 47 -1.57 2.05 9.35
C ALA A 47 -3.05 2.03 9.74
N GLU A 48 -3.43 2.76 10.80
CA GLU A 48 -4.83 2.83 11.24
C GLU A 48 -5.74 3.41 10.18
N LYS A 49 -5.28 4.41 9.41
CA LYS A 49 -6.06 4.99 8.33
C LYS A 49 -6.25 4.02 7.17
N LEU A 50 -5.17 3.30 6.81
CA LEU A 50 -5.19 2.34 5.71
C LEU A 50 -6.05 1.11 6.04
N ARG A 51 -6.05 0.65 7.31
CA ARG A 51 -6.88 -0.46 7.80
C ARG A 51 -8.39 -0.18 7.77
N GLN A 52 -8.82 1.05 7.52
CA GLN A 52 -10.24 1.40 7.38
C GLN A 52 -10.85 0.93 6.05
N ALA A 53 -10.03 0.53 5.08
CA ALA A 53 -10.49 0.01 3.80
C ALA A 53 -10.26 -1.51 3.68
N ASP A 54 -11.08 -2.18 2.88
CA ASP A 54 -10.95 -3.61 2.60
C ASP A 54 -9.73 -3.89 1.71
N ILE A 55 -9.46 -2.98 0.76
CA ILE A 55 -8.35 -3.07 -0.19
C ILE A 55 -7.55 -1.77 -0.15
N ILE A 56 -6.23 -1.89 -0.19
CA ILE A 56 -5.28 -0.78 -0.30
C ILE A 56 -4.54 -0.94 -1.63
N PHE A 57 -4.52 0.12 -2.45
CA PHE A 57 -3.76 0.19 -3.68
C PHE A 57 -2.73 1.31 -3.59
N ILE A 58 -1.47 0.96 -3.82
CA ILE A 58 -0.34 1.88 -3.77
C ILE A 58 0.36 1.98 -5.12
N ASN A 59 0.84 3.17 -5.47
CA ASN A 59 1.74 3.35 -6.60
C ASN A 59 3.19 3.21 -6.12
N LEU A 60 3.83 2.08 -6.37
CA LEU A 60 5.21 1.85 -5.95
C LEU A 60 6.20 2.41 -6.98
N GLU A 61 6.89 3.49 -6.63
CA GLU A 61 7.80 4.24 -7.52
C GLU A 61 9.27 3.76 -7.44
N THR A 62 9.50 2.55 -6.93
CA THR A 62 10.84 1.96 -6.81
C THR A 62 10.82 0.46 -7.08
N PRO A 63 11.79 -0.09 -7.85
CA PRO A 63 11.93 -1.53 -7.97
C PRO A 63 12.34 -2.16 -6.63
N LEU A 64 11.81 -3.36 -6.35
CA LEU A 64 12.26 -4.20 -5.25
C LEU A 64 13.33 -5.16 -5.78
N VAL A 65 14.59 -4.92 -5.39
CA VAL A 65 15.74 -5.73 -5.82
C VAL A 65 16.38 -6.42 -4.63
N LYS A 66 16.87 -7.64 -4.85
CA LYS A 66 17.57 -8.42 -3.83
C LYS A 66 18.91 -7.76 -3.50
N ASP A 67 19.33 -7.85 -2.24
CA ASP A 67 20.65 -7.40 -1.77
C ASP A 67 20.94 -5.91 -2.05
N CYS A 68 19.88 -5.08 -2.09
CA CYS A 68 19.99 -3.63 -2.23
C CYS A 68 20.68 -3.00 -1.02
N LYS A 69 21.90 -2.50 -1.20
CA LYS A 69 22.64 -1.87 -0.10
C LYS A 69 22.05 -0.48 0.21
N PRO A 70 21.80 -0.15 1.50
CA PRO A 70 21.40 1.20 1.90
C PRO A 70 22.32 2.28 1.34
N THR A 71 21.73 3.39 0.89
CA THR A 71 22.46 4.55 0.38
C THR A 71 21.67 5.82 0.70
N THR A 72 22.33 6.81 1.26
CA THR A 72 21.70 8.11 1.62
C THR A 72 22.10 9.23 0.66
N GLU A 73 23.19 9.03 -0.10
CA GLU A 73 23.80 10.00 -0.99
C GLU A 73 24.03 9.43 -2.40
N GLY A 74 24.27 10.33 -3.37
CA GLY A 74 24.49 9.96 -4.77
C GLY A 74 23.22 9.53 -5.51
N MET A 75 23.38 9.30 -6.82
CA MET A 75 22.34 8.80 -7.71
C MET A 75 22.75 7.40 -8.19
N LYS A 76 22.27 6.37 -7.50
CA LYS A 76 22.47 4.96 -7.86
C LYS A 76 21.14 4.36 -8.27
N PHE A 77 21.03 4.03 -9.56
CA PHE A 77 19.93 3.24 -10.08
C PHE A 77 20.31 1.77 -9.94
N TRP A 78 19.57 1.05 -9.11
CA TRP A 78 19.72 -0.40 -9.00
C TRP A 78 18.86 -1.04 -10.10
N ALA A 79 19.46 -1.93 -10.88
CA ALA A 79 18.83 -2.66 -11.97
C ALA A 79 18.90 -4.16 -11.70
#